data_AF-A0A951XA59-F1
#
_entry.id   AF-A0A951XA59-F1
#
_cell.length_a   1.000
_cell.length_b   1.000
_cell.length_c   1.000
_cell.angle_alpha   90.00
_cell.angle_beta   90.00
_cell.angle_gamma   90.00
#
_symmetry.space_group_name_H-M   'P 1'
#
loop_
_entity.id
_entity.type
_entity.pdbx_description
1 polymer ?
#
loop_
_entity_poly.entity_id
_entity_poly.type
_entity_poly.pdbx_seq_one_letter_code
_entity_poly.pdbx_strand_id
1 'polypeptide(L)'
;MELKADVLSEILNIRIIEKLREEIQGIYGGGTFSNLRKVPYASFQFIVQLPCGPEKVDTLLKALHAEIRQIIENGPKQEDLSKVRQQLLESNNQSLKENTAWSSHLLASRMEGKNIDRFIHFEKYIDKITVKDIQETAQLLLNGKNDYTAILMPAKEEKK
;
A
#
# COMPACT_ATOMS: atom_id res chain seq x y z
N MET A 1 -10.32 8.97 1.42
CA MET A 1 -9.33 8.59 0.39
C MET A 1 -8.12 7.96 1.04
N GLU A 2 -7.46 8.62 2.01
CA GLU A 2 -6.31 8.06 2.78
C GLU A 2 -6.51 6.60 3.21
N LEU A 3 -7.51 6.31 4.05
CA LEU A 3 -7.79 4.93 4.47
C LEU A 3 -8.02 3.94 3.31
N LYS A 4 -8.63 4.37 2.20
CA LYS A 4 -8.84 3.50 1.03
C LYS A 4 -7.52 3.21 0.31
N ALA A 5 -6.61 4.18 0.25
CA ALA A 5 -5.29 4.02 -0.33
C ALA A 5 -4.41 3.11 0.55
N ASP A 6 -4.51 3.22 1.87
CA ASP A 6 -3.82 2.33 2.80
C ASP A 6 -4.32 0.90 2.66
N VAL A 7 -5.64 0.70 2.59
CA VAL A 7 -6.24 -0.63 2.32
C VAL A 7 -5.79 -1.18 0.96
N LEU A 8 -5.75 -0.35 -0.09
CA LEU A 8 -5.22 -0.75 -1.39
C LEU A 8 -3.75 -1.20 -1.30
N SER A 9 -2.93 -0.48 -0.53
CA SER A 9 -1.53 -0.82 -0.28
C SER A 9 -1.39 -2.16 0.41
N GLU A 10 -2.13 -2.39 1.50
CA GLU A 10 -2.09 -3.66 2.23
C GLU A 10 -2.58 -4.83 1.38
N ILE A 11 -3.59 -4.62 0.53
CA ILE A 11 -4.02 -5.65 -0.42
C ILE A 11 -2.90 -5.97 -1.41
N LEU A 12 -2.26 -4.94 -1.99
CA LEU A 12 -1.12 -5.15 -2.89
C LEU A 12 0.06 -5.82 -2.18
N ASN A 13 0.28 -5.57 -0.89
CA ASN A 13 1.30 -6.28 -0.10
C ASN A 13 1.02 -7.77 -0.05
N ILE A 14 -0.22 -8.18 0.22
CA ILE A 14 -0.64 -9.59 0.17
C ILE A 14 -0.32 -10.17 -1.21
N ARG A 15 -0.74 -9.49 -2.29
CA ARG A 15 -0.52 -9.97 -3.68
C ARG A 15 0.95 -10.08 -4.03
N ILE A 16 1.79 -9.12 -3.61
CA ILE A 16 3.24 -9.15 -3.84
C ILE A 16 3.88 -10.33 -3.12
N ILE A 17 3.49 -10.60 -1.88
CA ILE A 17 4.01 -11.74 -1.13
C ILE A 17 3.61 -13.05 -1.83
N GLU A 18 2.32 -13.26 -2.10
CA GLU A 18 1.84 -14.48 -2.76
C GLU A 18 2.49 -14.69 -4.13
N LYS A 19 2.52 -13.66 -4.97
CA LYS A 19 2.97 -13.82 -6.36
C LYS A 19 4.48 -13.70 -6.54
N LEU A 20 5.07 -12.64 -6.01
CA LEU A 20 6.47 -12.31 -6.32
C LEU A 20 7.44 -13.06 -5.39
N ARG A 21 7.06 -13.24 -4.12
CA ARG A 21 7.90 -13.96 -3.13
C ARG A 21 7.65 -15.46 -3.14
N GLU A 22 6.40 -15.91 -3.12
CA GLU A 22 6.10 -17.33 -2.92
C GLU A 22 6.02 -18.11 -4.24
N GLU A 23 5.26 -17.62 -5.23
CA GLU A 23 5.13 -18.31 -6.53
C GLU A 23 6.37 -18.12 -7.44
N ILE A 24 6.80 -16.88 -7.67
CA ILE A 24 7.94 -16.57 -8.57
C ILE A 24 9.28 -16.76 -7.87
N GLN A 25 9.32 -16.66 -6.53
CA GLN A 25 10.55 -16.70 -5.74
C GLN A 25 11.59 -15.66 -6.20
N GLY A 26 11.13 -14.49 -6.64
CA GLY A 26 11.99 -13.44 -7.21
C GLY A 26 12.44 -12.37 -6.21
N ILE A 27 11.76 -12.28 -5.05
CA ILE A 27 12.11 -11.35 -3.97
C ILE A 27 12.20 -12.12 -2.64
N TYR A 28 13.09 -11.68 -1.74
CA TYR A 28 13.10 -12.19 -0.36
C TYR A 28 12.11 -11.44 0.53
N GLY A 29 11.90 -10.16 0.23
CA GLY A 29 10.98 -9.26 0.89
C GLY A 29 10.69 -8.09 -0.04
N GLY A 30 9.95 -7.11 0.46
CA GLY A 30 9.47 -6.00 -0.36
C GLY A 30 8.03 -5.69 0.00
N GLY A 31 7.52 -4.63 -0.60
CA GLY A 31 6.18 -4.19 -0.30
C GLY A 31 5.85 -2.89 -0.98
N THR A 32 4.63 -2.47 -0.71
CA THR A 32 4.02 -1.23 -1.14
C THR A 32 3.81 -0.34 0.06
N PHE A 33 3.99 0.95 -0.19
CA PHE A 33 3.74 2.00 0.77
C PHE A 33 2.95 3.09 0.08
N SER A 34 1.84 3.47 0.70
CA SER A 34 1.03 4.61 0.28
C SER A 34 1.24 5.77 1.24
N ASN A 35 1.27 6.99 0.71
CA ASN A 35 1.34 8.19 1.51
C ASN A 35 0.47 9.27 0.87
N LEU A 36 -0.60 9.67 1.57
CA LEU A 36 -1.40 10.83 1.21
C LEU A 36 -1.09 11.96 2.18
N ARG A 37 -0.66 13.10 1.63
CA ARG A 37 -0.40 14.32 2.40
C ARG A 37 -1.35 15.41 1.97
N LYS A 38 -1.85 16.17 2.94
CA LYS A 38 -2.69 17.36 2.70
C LYS A 38 -1.87 18.66 2.76
N VAL A 39 -0.81 18.67 3.56
CA VAL A 39 0.02 19.85 3.87
C VAL A 39 1.47 19.55 3.43
N PRO A 40 2.21 20.52 2.84
CA PRO A 40 1.80 21.89 2.51
C PRO A 40 0.87 22.02 1.30
N TYR A 41 0.82 21.00 0.45
CA TYR A 41 -0.13 20.86 -0.66
C TYR A 41 -0.59 19.42 -0.75
N ALA A 42 -1.78 19.21 -1.34
CA ALA A 42 -2.32 17.87 -1.51
C ALA A 42 -1.43 17.07 -2.47
N SER A 43 -0.88 15.96 -1.98
CA SER A 43 -0.05 15.07 -2.77
C SER A 43 -0.26 13.63 -2.35
N PHE A 44 0.06 12.73 -3.28
CA PHE A 44 -0.01 11.30 -3.08
C PHE A 44 1.26 10.66 -3.63
N GLN A 45 1.73 9.63 -2.93
CA GLN A 45 2.79 8.76 -3.38
C GLN A 45 2.40 7.32 -3.14
N PHE A 46 2.55 6.47 -4.16
CA PHE A 46 2.53 5.03 -4.03
C PHE A 46 3.92 4.52 -4.41
N ILE A 47 4.58 3.82 -3.49
CA ILE A 47 5.92 3.31 -3.71
C ILE A 47 5.86 1.80 -3.62
N VAL A 48 6.45 1.12 -4.59
CA VAL A 48 6.70 -0.32 -4.52
C VAL A 48 8.20 -0.55 -4.48
N GLN A 49 8.67 -1.32 -3.51
CA GLN A 49 10.08 -1.68 -3.39
C GLN A 49 10.24 -3.20 -3.50
N LEU A 50 11.02 -3.64 -4.49
CA LEU A 50 11.24 -5.05 -4.79
C LEU A 50 12.75 -5.35 -4.84
N PRO A 51 13.39 -5.58 -3.69
CA PRO A 51 14.77 -6.09 -3.64
C PRO A 51 14.84 -7.45 -4.35
N CYS A 52 15.59 -7.53 -5.46
CA CYS A 52 15.70 -8.72 -6.29
C CYS A 52 17.08 -8.86 -6.94
N GLY A 53 17.37 -10.06 -7.46
CA GLY A 53 18.53 -10.32 -8.30
C GLY A 53 18.40 -9.64 -9.67
N PRO A 54 19.52 -9.22 -10.30
CA PRO A 54 19.53 -8.51 -11.58
C PRO A 54 18.82 -9.28 -12.71
N GLU A 55 18.81 -10.61 -12.67
CA GLU A 55 18.16 -11.49 -13.63
C GLU A 55 16.63 -11.57 -13.50
N LYS A 56 16.07 -11.12 -12.37
CA LYS A 56 14.63 -11.21 -12.08
C LYS A 56 13.88 -9.90 -12.33
N VAL A 57 14.58 -8.80 -12.60
CA VAL A 57 14.00 -7.46 -12.75
C VAL A 57 12.81 -7.45 -13.71
N ASP A 58 13.01 -7.88 -14.96
CA ASP A 58 11.96 -7.86 -15.98
C ASP A 58 10.77 -8.76 -15.63
N THR A 59 11.05 -9.91 -15.01
CA THR A 59 10.02 -10.87 -14.60
C THR A 59 9.15 -10.27 -13.49
N LEU A 60 9.77 -9.63 -12.51
CA LEU A 60 9.07 -9.02 -11.38
C LEU A 60 8.29 -7.78 -11.78
N LEU A 61 8.84 -6.91 -12.63
CA LEU A 61 8.12 -5.76 -13.15
C LEU A 61 6.87 -6.19 -13.94
N LYS A 62 7.01 -7.23 -14.79
CA LYS A 62 5.87 -7.77 -15.53
C LYS A 62 4.79 -8.33 -14.59
N ALA A 63 5.19 -9.08 -13.57
CA ALA A 63 4.28 -9.66 -12.58
C ALA A 63 3.59 -8.58 -11.73
N LEU A 64 4.33 -7.59 -11.23
CA LEU A 64 3.80 -6.46 -10.47
C LEU A 64 2.73 -5.71 -11.28
N HIS A 65 3.05 -5.35 -12.53
CA HIS A 65 2.09 -4.66 -13.39
C HIS A 65 0.86 -5.50 -13.72
N ALA A 66 1.00 -6.84 -13.77
CA ALA A 66 -0.15 -7.72 -13.95
C ALA A 66 -1.09 -7.69 -12.73
N GLU A 67 -0.55 -7.74 -11.51
CA GLU A 67 -1.37 -7.64 -10.28
C GLU A 67 -2.03 -6.27 -10.15
N ILE A 68 -1.31 -5.17 -10.46
CA ILE A 68 -1.89 -3.83 -10.45
C ILE A 68 -3.04 -3.72 -11.47
N ARG A 69 -2.84 -4.19 -12.71
CA ARG A 69 -3.92 -4.20 -13.73
C ARG A 69 -5.11 -5.02 -13.28
N GLN A 70 -4.88 -6.18 -12.68
CA GLN A 70 -5.96 -7.03 -12.20
C GLN A 70 -6.85 -6.32 -11.18
N ILE A 71 -6.26 -5.57 -10.25
CA ILE A 71 -7.02 -4.79 -9.25
C ILE A 71 -7.74 -3.60 -9.91
N ILE A 72 -7.13 -2.93 -10.88
CA ILE A 72 -7.75 -1.81 -11.61
C ILE A 72 -8.99 -2.29 -12.40
N GLU A 73 -8.86 -3.42 -13.10
CA GLU A 73 -9.89 -3.94 -14.01
C GLU A 73 -11.01 -4.68 -13.27
N ASN A 74 -10.66 -5.49 -12.26
CA ASN A 74 -11.59 -6.43 -11.64
C ASN A 74 -11.84 -6.15 -10.14
N GLY A 75 -11.07 -5.24 -9.54
CA GLY A 75 -11.06 -5.04 -8.09
C GLY A 75 -10.29 -6.15 -7.34
N PRO A 76 -10.04 -5.97 -6.03
CA PRO A 76 -9.42 -7.00 -5.22
C PRO A 76 -10.37 -8.17 -4.93
N LYS A 77 -9.81 -9.31 -4.50
CA LYS A 77 -10.64 -10.40 -3.96
C LYS A 77 -11.31 -9.93 -2.66
N GLN A 78 -12.55 -10.37 -2.44
CA GLN A 78 -13.25 -10.10 -1.19
C GLN A 78 -12.50 -10.68 0.03
N GLU A 79 -11.84 -11.82 -0.14
CA GLU A 79 -11.01 -12.43 0.90
C GLU A 79 -9.84 -11.53 1.31
N ASP A 80 -9.12 -10.95 0.34
CA ASP A 80 -7.98 -10.06 0.62
C ASP A 80 -8.44 -8.82 1.37
N LEU A 81 -9.57 -8.22 0.98
CA LEU A 81 -10.17 -7.09 1.70
C LEU A 81 -10.55 -7.47 3.13
N SER A 82 -11.13 -8.66 3.34
CA SER A 82 -11.50 -9.13 4.68
C SER A 82 -10.26 -9.35 5.57
N LYS A 83 -9.18 -9.93 5.02
CA LYS A 83 -7.90 -10.11 5.73
C LYS A 83 -7.31 -8.76 6.16
N VAL A 84 -7.20 -7.82 5.21
CA VAL A 84 -6.67 -6.47 5.50
C VAL A 84 -7.52 -5.73 6.52
N ARG A 85 -8.85 -5.84 6.43
CA ARG A 85 -9.76 -5.25 7.43
C ARG A 85 -9.46 -5.76 8.84
N GLN A 86 -9.33 -7.07 9.01
CA GLN A 86 -9.01 -7.67 10.32
C GLN A 86 -7.65 -7.20 10.83
N GLN A 87 -6.62 -7.21 9.98
CA GLN A 87 -5.27 -6.75 10.32
C GLN A 87 -5.26 -5.29 10.78
N LEU A 88 -5.93 -4.39 10.05
CA LEU A 88 -5.96 -2.97 10.38
C LEU A 88 -6.79 -2.67 11.64
N LEU A 89 -7.88 -3.43 11.87
CA LEU A 89 -8.66 -3.33 13.12
C LEU A 89 -7.80 -3.70 14.33
N GLU A 90 -7.09 -4.83 14.25
CA GLU A 90 -6.20 -5.27 15.34
C GLU A 90 -5.08 -4.27 15.58
N SER A 91 -4.44 -3.77 14.51
CA SER A 91 -3.42 -2.74 14.58
C SER A 91 -3.93 -1.46 15.26
N ASN A 92 -5.11 -0.96 14.87
CA ASN A 92 -5.70 0.23 15.49
C ASN A 92 -6.04 0.00 16.97
N ASN A 93 -6.56 -1.18 17.34
CA ASN A 93 -6.85 -1.54 18.73
C ASN A 93 -5.59 -1.55 19.61
N GLN A 94 -4.44 -1.92 19.03
CA GLN A 94 -3.16 -1.80 19.71
C GLN A 94 -2.72 -0.34 19.81
N SER A 95 -2.82 0.44 18.73
CA SER A 95 -2.48 1.86 18.72
C SER A 95 -3.29 2.69 19.71
N LEU A 96 -4.56 2.34 19.99
CA LEU A 96 -5.37 3.00 21.02
C LEU A 96 -4.77 2.91 22.44
N LYS A 97 -3.85 1.97 22.68
CA LYS A 97 -3.17 1.78 23.97
C LYS A 97 -1.83 2.52 24.05
N GLU A 98 -1.39 3.17 22.96
CA GLU A 98 -0.04 3.72 22.84
C GLU A 98 -0.05 5.26 22.86
N ASN A 99 0.66 5.87 23.81
CA ASN A 99 0.76 7.33 23.94
C ASN A 99 1.33 8.01 22.69
N THR A 100 2.23 7.34 21.98
CA THR A 100 2.84 7.80 20.72
C THR A 100 1.80 7.94 19.61
N ALA A 101 0.86 6.99 19.50
CA ALA A 101 -0.25 7.05 18.56
C ALA A 101 -1.19 8.22 18.90
N TRP A 102 -1.58 8.35 20.16
CA TRP A 102 -2.41 9.49 20.62
C TRP A 102 -1.78 10.84 20.31
N SER A 103 -0.50 11.02 20.63
CA SER A 103 0.24 12.26 20.34
C SER A 103 0.22 12.56 18.84
N SER A 104 0.48 11.55 18.00
CA SER A 104 0.49 11.70 16.55
C SER A 104 -0.88 12.07 15.97
N HIS A 105 -1.96 11.43 16.43
CA HIS A 105 -3.32 11.71 15.97
C HIS A 105 -3.85 13.06 16.47
N LEU A 106 -3.54 13.46 17.71
CA LEU A 106 -3.89 14.79 18.23
C LEU A 106 -3.17 15.89 17.47
N LEU A 107 -1.88 15.70 17.18
CA LEU A 107 -1.12 16.65 16.36
C LEU A 107 -1.69 16.76 14.95
N ALA A 108 -1.97 15.63 14.29
CA ALA A 108 -2.55 15.64 12.95
C ALA A 108 -3.97 16.26 12.93
N SER A 109 -4.76 16.03 13.98
CA SER A 109 -6.06 16.69 14.17
C SER A 109 -5.92 18.21 14.24
N ARG A 110 -5.01 18.70 15.09
CA ARG A 110 -4.74 20.14 15.23
C ARG A 110 -4.19 20.73 13.92
N MET A 111 -3.13 20.13 13.37
CA MET A 111 -2.32 20.76 12.32
C MET A 111 -2.94 20.60 10.92
N GLU A 112 -3.59 19.47 10.66
CA GLU A 112 -4.12 19.14 9.33
C GLU A 112 -5.65 19.11 9.29
N GLY A 113 -6.30 19.21 10.44
CA GLY A 113 -7.76 19.11 10.58
C GLY A 113 -8.25 17.67 10.40
N LYS A 114 -7.42 16.65 10.69
CA LYS A 114 -7.84 15.25 10.60
C LYS A 114 -8.89 14.95 11.67
N ASN A 115 -9.95 14.23 11.29
CA ASN A 115 -11.00 13.85 12.23
C ASN A 115 -10.52 12.74 13.17
N ILE A 116 -10.33 13.06 14.45
CA ILE A 116 -9.89 12.10 15.48
C ILE A 116 -10.89 10.96 15.72
N ASP A 117 -12.17 11.16 15.38
CA ASP A 117 -13.20 10.10 15.40
C ASP A 117 -12.80 8.90 14.54
N ARG A 118 -12.01 9.11 13.48
CA ARG A 118 -11.52 8.01 12.62
C ARG A 118 -10.50 7.11 13.31
N PHE A 119 -9.81 7.61 14.32
CA PHE A 119 -8.89 6.82 15.14
C PHE A 119 -9.63 6.12 16.28
N ILE A 120 -10.49 6.86 17.00
CA ILE A 120 -11.25 6.35 18.16
C ILE A 120 -12.29 5.30 17.74
N HIS A 121 -12.97 5.54 16.62
CA HIS A 121 -14.06 4.70 16.11
C HIS A 121 -13.71 4.11 14.75
N PHE A 122 -12.47 3.64 14.58
CA PHE A 122 -11.92 3.14 13.32
C PHE A 122 -12.81 2.06 12.66
N GLU A 123 -13.36 1.14 13.44
CA GLU A 123 -14.24 0.06 12.98
C GLU A 123 -15.40 0.55 12.10
N LYS A 124 -16.08 1.62 12.54
CA LYS A 124 -17.17 2.29 11.80
C LYS A 124 -16.77 2.72 10.39
N TYR A 125 -15.50 3.03 10.18
CA TYR A 125 -14.97 3.54 8.91
C TYR A 125 -14.43 2.42 8.02
N ILE A 126 -13.64 1.49 8.57
CA ILE A 126 -13.09 0.37 7.81
C ILE A 126 -14.20 -0.58 7.34
N ASP A 127 -15.27 -0.76 8.12
CA ASP A 127 -16.35 -1.69 7.75
C ASP A 127 -17.14 -1.27 6.51
N LYS A 128 -17.18 0.03 6.25
CA LYS A 128 -17.88 0.62 5.10
C LYS A 128 -17.09 0.50 3.80
N ILE A 129 -15.83 0.10 3.86
CA ILE A 129 -15.00 -0.04 2.66
C ILE A 129 -15.39 -1.32 1.91
N THR A 130 -15.75 -1.15 0.65
CA THR A 130 -16.13 -2.23 -0.27
C THR A 130 -15.02 -2.52 -1.29
N VAL A 131 -15.11 -3.66 -1.97
CA VAL A 131 -14.22 -4.00 -3.10
C VAL A 131 -14.27 -2.92 -4.19
N LYS A 132 -15.46 -2.39 -4.47
CA LYS A 132 -15.65 -1.32 -5.45
C LYS A 132 -14.92 -0.04 -5.06
N ASP A 133 -14.97 0.35 -3.78
CA ASP A 133 -14.23 1.51 -3.29
C ASP A 133 -12.73 1.39 -3.52
N ILE A 134 -12.18 0.18 -3.36
CA ILE A 134 -10.76 -0.10 -3.59
C ILE A 134 -10.44 -0.11 -5.08
N GLN A 135 -11.29 -0.70 -5.91
CA GLN A 135 -11.14 -0.67 -7.36
C GLN A 135 -11.13 0.78 -7.90
N GLU A 136 -12.09 1.60 -7.50
CA GLU A 136 -12.15 3.02 -7.87
C GLU A 136 -10.91 3.79 -7.39
N THR A 137 -10.41 3.44 -6.20
CA THR A 137 -9.17 4.03 -5.65
C THR A 137 -7.96 3.62 -6.48
N ALA A 138 -7.86 2.35 -6.91
CA ALA A 138 -6.79 1.86 -7.77
C ALA A 138 -6.83 2.53 -9.16
N GLN A 139 -8.02 2.66 -9.75
CA GLN A 139 -8.22 3.37 -11.02
C GLN A 139 -7.82 4.84 -10.93
N LEU A 140 -8.02 5.49 -9.78
CA LEU A 140 -7.62 6.89 -9.58
C LEU A 140 -6.11 7.02 -9.39
N LEU A 141 -5.53 6.19 -8.51
CA LEU A 141 -4.17 6.37 -8.01
C LEU A 141 -3.09 5.68 -8.85
N LEU A 142 -3.45 4.58 -9.53
CA LEU A 142 -2.52 3.71 -10.27
C LEU A 142 -2.80 3.71 -11.79
N ASN A 143 -3.33 4.82 -12.33
CA ASN A 143 -3.71 4.95 -13.75
C ASN A 143 -2.55 5.07 -14.76
N GLY A 144 -1.30 4.96 -14.32
CA GLY A 144 -0.11 5.02 -15.18
C GLY A 144 0.26 6.41 -15.71
N LYS A 145 -0.51 7.48 -15.42
CA LYS A 145 -0.16 8.84 -15.89
C LYS A 145 1.05 9.42 -15.17
N ASN A 146 1.25 9.04 -13.90
CA ASN A 146 2.36 9.47 -13.06
C ASN A 146 3.05 8.23 -12.49
N ASP A 147 3.74 7.51 -13.36
CA ASP A 147 4.47 6.29 -13.03
C ASP A 147 5.97 6.48 -13.35
N TYR A 148 6.82 5.99 -12.45
CA TYR A 148 8.26 6.03 -12.59
C TYR A 148 8.88 4.79 -11.95
N THR A 149 9.70 4.08 -12.72
CA THR A 149 10.46 2.93 -12.26
C THR A 149 11.95 3.24 -12.27
N ALA A 150 12.60 3.04 -11.13
CA ALA A 150 14.06 3.07 -11.01
C ALA A 150 14.60 1.67 -10.71
N ILE A 151 15.67 1.28 -11.41
CA ILE A 151 16.35 0.00 -11.23
C ILE A 151 17.80 0.27 -10.83
N LEU A 152 18.21 -0.22 -9.66
CA LEU A 152 19.58 -0.14 -9.20
C LEU A 152 20.27 -1.50 -9.46
N MET A 153 21.18 -1.52 -10.42
CA MET A 153 21.98 -2.71 -10.74
C MET A 153 23.25 -2.74 -9.89
N PRO A 154 23.80 -3.94 -9.58
CA PRO A 154 25.11 -4.04 -8.96
C PRO A 154 26.19 -3.40 -9.86
N ALA A 155 27.29 -2.97 -9.24
CA ALA A 155 28.45 -2.49 -9.99
C ALA A 155 28.94 -3.58 -10.95
N LYS A 156 29.40 -3.18 -12.15
CA LYS A 156 30.13 -4.09 -13.02
C LYS A 156 31.41 -4.49 -12.30
N GLU A 157 31.70 -5.79 -12.23
CA GLU A 157 32.99 -6.25 -11.71
C GLU A 157 34.10 -5.60 -12.54
N GLU A 158 34.90 -4.74 -11.90
CA GLU A 158 36.19 -4.36 -12.46
C GLU A 158 37.06 -5.62 -12.45
N LYS A 159 37.28 -6.19 -13.64
CA LYS A 159 38.29 -7.23 -13.81
C LYS A 159 39.63 -6.62 -13.39
N LYS A 160 40.12 -7.00 -12.22
CA LYS A 160 41.49 -6.75 -11.77
C LYS A 160 42.46 -7.60 -12.57
#